data_AF-A0A7L9UKM9-F1
#
_entry.id   AF-A0A7L9UKM9-F1
#
_cell.length_a   1.000
_cell.length_b   1.000
_cell.length_c   1.000
_cell.angle_alpha   90.00
_cell.angle_beta   90.00
_cell.angle_gamma   90.00
#
_symmetry.space_group_name_H-M   'P 1'
#
loop_
_entity.id
_entity.type
_entity.pdbx_description
1 polymer ?
#
loop_
_entity_poly.entity_id
_entity_poly.type
_entity_poly.pdbx_seq_one_letter_code
_entity_poly.pdbx_strand_id
1 'polypeptide(L)'
;MSKPINEPRMVQQALVSDEDLSFELAALVPTANGITNAASTFIDKATKLLLSDKIMLTDEQHTAVTSAIAIAQLTVKEGAAVSKLLRNPDASADIIAGLRLTSKDKQDAR
;
A
#
# COMPACT_ATOMS: atom_id res chain seq x y z
N MET A 1 8.52 -49.21 18.34
CA MET A 1 8.86 -47.94 17.65
C MET A 1 7.57 -47.37 17.08
N SER A 2 7.02 -46.32 17.68
CA SER A 2 5.72 -45.74 17.32
C SER A 2 5.89 -44.74 16.16
N LYS A 3 5.10 -44.90 15.10
CA LYS A 3 5.06 -43.97 13.95
C LYS A 3 4.43 -42.64 14.40
N PRO A 4 4.96 -41.47 13.99
CA PRO A 4 4.26 -40.22 14.23
C PRO A 4 3.07 -40.10 13.28
N ILE A 5 1.88 -39.88 13.83
CA ILE A 5 0.67 -39.58 13.08
C ILE A 5 0.76 -38.12 12.67
N ASN A 6 1.02 -37.86 11.39
CA ASN A 6 0.94 -36.52 10.82
C ASN A 6 -0.53 -36.24 10.49
N GLU A 7 -1.32 -35.88 11.50
CA GLU A 7 -2.69 -35.40 11.26
C GLU A 7 -2.60 -34.04 10.55
N PRO A 8 -3.27 -33.85 9.39
CA PRO A 8 -3.36 -32.55 8.77
C PRO A 8 -4.13 -31.64 9.72
N ARG A 9 -3.41 -30.69 10.35
CA ARG A 9 -4.04 -29.58 11.08
C ARG A 9 -5.00 -28.91 10.11
N MET A 10 -6.30 -29.07 10.37
CA MET A 10 -7.32 -28.26 9.74
C MET A 10 -7.04 -26.82 10.14
N VAL A 11 -6.37 -26.08 9.27
CA VAL A 11 -6.29 -24.63 9.38
C VAL A 11 -7.71 -24.16 9.16
N GLN A 12 -8.44 -23.90 10.26
CA GLN A 12 -9.61 -23.04 10.20
C GLN A 12 -9.10 -21.69 9.71
N GLN A 13 -9.10 -21.49 8.40
CA GLN A 13 -9.19 -20.16 7.85
C GLN A 13 -10.48 -19.61 8.46
N ALA A 14 -10.34 -18.77 9.48
CA ALA A 14 -11.39 -17.84 9.81
C ALA A 14 -11.62 -17.07 8.51
N LEU A 15 -12.70 -17.42 7.81
CA LEU A 15 -13.27 -16.58 6.79
C LEU A 15 -13.52 -15.27 7.52
N VAL A 16 -12.63 -14.30 7.30
CA VAL A 16 -12.88 -12.91 7.66
C VAL A 16 -14.25 -12.67 7.05
N SER A 17 -15.23 -12.38 7.90
CA SER A 17 -16.59 -12.10 7.45
C SER A 17 -16.44 -11.08 6.32
N ASP A 18 -16.84 -11.47 5.12
CA ASP A 18 -16.99 -10.55 4.00
C ASP A 18 -18.08 -9.58 4.45
N GLU A 19 -17.67 -8.58 5.21
CA GLU A 19 -18.49 -7.45 5.58
C GLU A 19 -18.89 -6.85 4.25
N ASP A 20 -20.16 -7.05 3.88
CA ASP A 20 -20.67 -6.93 2.51
C ASP A 20 -20.14 -5.65 1.88
N LEU A 21 -19.10 -5.80 1.05
CA LEU A 21 -18.53 -4.72 0.28
C LEU A 21 -19.68 -4.19 -0.57
N SER A 22 -20.21 -3.01 -0.23
CA SER A 22 -21.34 -2.43 -0.95
C SER A 22 -21.08 -2.55 -2.45
N PHE A 23 -22.04 -3.09 -3.19
CA PHE A 23 -21.87 -3.42 -4.60
C PHE A 23 -21.34 -2.22 -5.42
N GLU A 24 -21.77 -1.02 -5.03
CA GLU A 24 -21.36 0.26 -5.62
C GLU A 24 -19.89 0.60 -5.32
N LEU A 25 -19.41 0.36 -4.09
CA LEU A 25 -18.02 0.60 -3.69
C LEU A 25 -17.06 -0.47 -4.22
N ALA A 26 -17.55 -1.70 -4.39
CA ALA A 26 -16.80 -2.81 -4.95
C ALA A 26 -16.23 -2.49 -6.34
N ALA A 27 -16.98 -1.73 -7.14
CA ALA A 27 -16.55 -1.27 -8.46
C ALA A 27 -15.28 -0.40 -8.43
N LEU A 28 -15.01 0.29 -7.30
CA LEU A 28 -13.84 1.15 -7.14
C LEU A 28 -12.60 0.40 -6.65
N VAL A 29 -12.76 -0.79 -6.05
CA VAL A 29 -11.65 -1.56 -5.46
C VAL A 29 -10.57 -1.95 -6.48
N PRO A 30 -10.88 -2.41 -7.71
CA PRO A 30 -9.85 -2.67 -8.72
C PRO A 30 -9.00 -1.44 -9.06
N THR A 31 -9.65 -0.28 -9.22
CA THR A 31 -8.97 0.99 -9.51
C THR A 31 -8.11 1.44 -8.34
N ALA A 32 -8.61 1.31 -7.10
CA ALA A 32 -7.85 1.62 -5.89
C ALA A 32 -6.57 0.76 -5.76
N ASN A 33 -6.68 -0.54 -6.02
CA ASN A 33 -5.52 -1.44 -6.04
C ASN A 33 -4.53 -1.08 -7.17
N GLY A 34 -5.02 -0.51 -8.28
CA GLY A 34 -4.19 0.01 -9.36
C GLY A 34 -3.18 1.06 -8.90
N ILE A 35 -3.55 1.90 -7.92
CA ILE A 35 -2.68 2.93 -7.34
C ILE A 35 -1.47 2.30 -6.67
N THR A 36 -1.70 1.36 -5.75
CA THR A 36 -0.62 0.68 -5.01
C THR A 36 0.26 -0.15 -5.93
N ASN A 37 -0.33 -0.79 -6.94
CA ASN A 37 0.39 -1.62 -7.90
C ASN A 37 1.31 -0.79 -8.80
N ALA A 38 0.80 0.34 -9.31
CA ALA A 38 1.59 1.26 -10.13
C ALA A 38 2.75 1.88 -9.34
N ALA A 39 2.47 2.35 -8.11
CA ALA A 39 3.49 2.91 -7.23
C ALA A 39 4.57 1.89 -6.86
N SER A 40 4.19 0.65 -6.50
CA SER A 40 5.15 -0.42 -6.20
C SER A 40 6.00 -0.77 -7.41
N THR A 41 5.39 -0.89 -8.59
CA THR A 41 6.12 -1.14 -9.85
C THR A 41 7.11 -0.03 -10.16
N PHE A 42 6.74 1.24 -9.91
CA PHE A 42 7.64 2.36 -10.07
C PHE A 42 8.82 2.29 -9.10
N ILE A 43 8.57 2.02 -7.81
CA ILE A 43 9.62 1.89 -6.79
C ILE A 43 10.62 0.81 -7.18
N ASP A 44 10.17 -0.35 -7.64
CA ASP A 44 11.04 -1.45 -8.05
C ASP A 44 11.95 -1.03 -9.21
N LYS A 45 11.38 -0.37 -10.22
CA LYS A 45 12.14 0.10 -11.40
C LYS A 45 13.13 1.21 -11.04
N ALA A 46 12.69 2.19 -10.25
CA ALA A 46 13.52 3.30 -9.81
C ALA A 46 14.66 2.84 -8.89
N THR A 47 14.41 1.88 -8.01
CA THR A 47 15.45 1.28 -7.16
C THR A 47 16.47 0.52 -8.00
N LYS A 48 16.03 -0.27 -8.98
CA LYS A 48 16.94 -0.93 -9.92
C LYS A 48 17.77 0.05 -10.74
N LEU A 49 17.21 1.20 -11.12
CA LEU A 49 17.93 2.26 -11.81
C LEU A 49 19.04 2.84 -10.92
N LEU A 50 18.74 3.15 -9.65
CA LEU A 50 19.73 3.68 -8.70
C LEU A 50 20.86 2.70 -8.39
N LEU A 51 20.58 1.40 -8.40
CA LEU A 51 21.55 0.34 -8.11
C LEU A 51 22.33 -0.14 -9.36
N SER A 52 22.05 0.43 -10.53
CA SER A 52 22.65 -0.04 -11.78
C SER A 52 24.00 0.62 -12.05
N ASP A 53 25.08 -0.16 -11.94
CA ASP A 53 26.45 0.29 -12.29
C ASP A 53 26.64 0.66 -13.77
N LYS A 54 25.67 0.32 -14.62
CA LYS A 54 25.69 0.62 -16.07
C LYS A 54 25.15 2.01 -16.43
N ILE A 55 24.52 2.70 -15.48
CA ILE A 55 23.84 3.98 -15.72
C ILE A 55 24.44 5.01 -14.77
N MET A 56 25.06 6.03 -15.33
CA MET A 56 25.59 7.16 -14.56
C MET A 56 24.54 8.27 -14.54
N LEU A 57 23.87 8.43 -13.41
CA LEU A 57 22.98 9.57 -13.16
C LEU A 57 23.81 10.77 -12.71
N THR A 58 23.39 11.97 -13.07
CA THR A 58 23.90 13.18 -12.41
C THR A 58 23.40 13.24 -10.96
N ASP A 59 24.06 14.03 -10.11
CA ASP A 59 23.64 14.20 -8.70
C ASP A 59 22.19 14.72 -8.58
N GLU A 60 21.81 15.61 -9.49
CA GLU A 60 20.44 16.14 -9.59
C GLU A 60 19.44 15.05 -9.95
N GLN A 61 19.76 14.20 -10.94
CA GLN A 61 18.92 13.07 -11.34
C GLN A 61 18.81 12.04 -10.21
N HIS A 62 19.91 11.74 -9.53
CA HIS A 62 19.93 10.84 -8.38
C HIS A 62 19.01 11.36 -7.25
N THR A 63 19.12 12.65 -6.94
CA THR A 63 18.27 13.32 -5.94
C THR A 63 16.79 13.28 -6.35
N ALA A 64 16.50 13.55 -7.62
CA ALA A 64 15.14 13.50 -8.15
C ALA A 64 14.54 12.09 -8.08
N VAL A 65 15.27 11.05 -8.49
CA VAL A 65 14.81 9.66 -8.44
C VAL A 65 14.61 9.20 -6.99
N THR A 66 15.52 9.55 -6.09
CA THR A 66 15.38 9.23 -4.65
C THR A 66 14.14 9.90 -4.06
N SER A 67 13.90 11.17 -4.38
CA SER A 67 12.71 11.90 -3.95
C SER A 67 11.42 11.30 -4.53
N ALA A 68 11.45 10.90 -5.80
CA ALA A 68 10.33 10.24 -6.46
C ALA A 68 10.00 8.88 -5.82
N ILE A 69 11.01 8.11 -5.40
CA ILE A 69 10.81 6.86 -4.64
C ILE A 69 10.12 7.16 -3.30
N ALA A 70 10.58 8.18 -2.56
CA ALA A 70 9.95 8.56 -1.29
C ALA A 70 8.48 8.95 -1.46
N ILE A 71 8.16 9.70 -2.52
CA ILE A 71 6.77 10.05 -2.86
C ILE A 71 5.97 8.79 -3.22
N ALA A 72 6.51 7.90 -4.06
CA ALA A 72 5.82 6.67 -4.44
C ALA A 72 5.58 5.75 -3.23
N GLN A 73 6.51 5.69 -2.27
CA GLN A 73 6.31 4.96 -1.01
C GLN A 73 5.16 5.55 -0.18
N LEU A 74 5.01 6.87 -0.16
CA LEU A 74 3.84 7.50 0.45
C LEU A 74 2.56 7.12 -0.31
N THR A 75 2.59 7.15 -1.64
CA THR A 75 1.45 6.73 -2.49
C THR A 75 1.03 5.29 -2.25
N VAL A 76 1.95 4.35 -1.98
CA VAL A 76 1.59 2.97 -1.59
C VAL A 76 0.80 2.96 -0.27
N LYS A 77 1.23 3.74 0.72
CA LYS A 77 0.54 3.84 2.02
C LYS A 77 -0.85 4.45 1.87
N GLU A 78 -0.95 5.55 1.13
CA GLU A 78 -2.21 6.24 0.88
C GLU A 78 -3.17 5.39 0.02
N GLY A 79 -2.67 4.74 -1.03
CA GLY A 79 -3.46 3.82 -1.85
C GLY A 79 -3.99 2.62 -1.05
N ALA A 80 -3.20 2.07 -0.13
CA ALA A 80 -3.67 1.04 0.78
C ALA A 80 -4.76 1.54 1.73
N ALA A 81 -4.67 2.81 2.18
CA ALA A 81 -5.74 3.44 2.95
C ALA A 81 -7.01 3.56 2.08
N VAL A 82 -6.92 4.03 0.84
CA VAL A 82 -8.07 4.08 -0.10
C VAL A 82 -8.75 2.72 -0.23
N SER A 83 -8.00 1.64 -0.48
CA SER A 83 -8.57 0.29 -0.57
C SER A 83 -9.22 -0.17 0.73
N LYS A 84 -8.69 0.22 1.90
CA LYS A 84 -9.32 -0.08 3.20
C LYS A 84 -10.60 0.72 3.43
N LEU A 85 -10.61 2.01 3.08
CA LEU A 85 -11.79 2.87 3.20
C LEU A 85 -12.97 2.32 2.40
N LEU A 86 -12.71 1.84 1.18
CA LEU A 86 -13.73 1.25 0.32
C LEU A 86 -14.24 -0.09 0.84
N ARG A 87 -13.39 -0.86 1.55
CA ARG A 87 -13.72 -2.19 2.07
C ARG A 87 -14.45 -2.20 3.40
N ASN A 88 -14.20 -1.19 4.23
CA ASN A 88 -14.90 -1.05 5.50
C ASN A 88 -15.08 0.44 5.82
N PRO A 89 -16.08 1.11 5.20
CA PRO A 89 -16.34 2.52 5.43
C PRO A 89 -16.69 2.84 6.89
N ASP A 90 -17.33 1.91 7.61
CA ASP A 90 -17.80 2.14 8.98
C ASP A 90 -16.67 2.10 10.01
N ALA A 91 -15.65 1.25 9.81
CA ALA A 91 -14.45 1.21 10.67
C ALA A 91 -13.36 2.21 10.26
N SER A 92 -13.63 3.08 9.28
CA SER A 92 -12.64 3.96 8.68
C SER A 92 -12.41 5.29 9.39
N ALA A 93 -13.15 5.56 10.48
CA ALA A 93 -13.09 6.82 11.21
C ALA A 93 -11.66 7.19 11.65
N ASP A 94 -10.89 6.23 12.17
CA ASP A 94 -9.52 6.45 12.65
C ASP A 94 -8.54 6.73 11.50
N ILE A 95 -8.70 6.06 10.36
CA ILE A 95 -7.89 6.29 9.16
C ILE A 95 -8.14 7.71 8.64
N ILE A 96 -9.41 8.11 8.56
CA ILE A 96 -9.81 9.46 8.12
C ILE A 96 -9.29 10.53 9.09
N ALA A 97 -9.38 10.29 10.40
CA ALA A 97 -8.87 11.20 11.41
C ALA A 97 -7.35 11.37 11.30
N GLY A 98 -6.59 10.29 11.16
CA GLY A 98 -5.14 10.31 10.98
C GLY A 98 -4.69 11.06 9.70
N LEU A 99 -5.40 10.86 8.58
CA LEU A 99 -5.14 11.59 7.33
C LEU A 99 -5.40 13.10 7.48
N ARG A 100 -6.45 13.49 8.22
CA ARG A 100 -6.75 14.91 8.48
C ARG A 100 -5.69 15.58 9.36
N LEU A 101 -5.22 14.90 10.40
CA LEU A 101 -4.15 15.40 11.28
C LEU A 101 -2.85 15.65 10.51
N THR A 102 -2.39 14.66 9.74
CA THR A 102 -1.18 14.80 8.91
C THR A 102 -1.28 15.87 7.81
N SER A 103 -2.50 16.21 7.36
CA SER A 103 -2.73 17.29 6.39
C SER A 103 -2.66 18.67 7.04
N LYS A 104 -3.11 18.79 8.29
CA LYS A 104 -3.18 20.07 9.02
C LYS A 104 -1.82 20.52 9.53
N ASP A 105 -1.00 19.59 10.03
CA ASP A 105 0.38 19.87 10.45
C ASP A 105 1.26 20.39 9.29
N LYS A 106 0.98 19.99 8.04
CA LYS A 106 1.69 20.51 6.85
C LYS A 106 1.24 21.89 6.41
N GLN A 107 0.02 22.32 6.77
CA GLN A 107 -0.48 23.66 6.45
C GLN A 107 -0.02 24.69 7.46
N ASP A 108 0.10 24.31 8.73
CA ASP A 108 0.52 25.20 9.82
C ASP A 108 2.06 25.38 9.90
N ALA A 109 2.82 24.56 9.18
CA ALA A 109 4.29 24.63 9.09
C ALA A 109 4.82 25.48 7.91
N ARG A 110 3.98 26.34 7.31
CA ARG A 110 4.33 27.24 6.20
C ARG A 110 4.38 28.70 6.60
#